data_AF-A0A6P7GQV5-F1
#
_entry.id   AF-A0A6P7GQV5-F1
#
_cell.length_a   1.000
_cell.length_b   1.000
_cell.length_c   1.000
_cell.angle_alpha   90.00
_cell.angle_beta   90.00
_cell.angle_gamma   90.00
#
_symmetry.space_group_name_H-M   'P 1'
#
loop_
_entity.id
_entity.type
_entity.pdbx_description
1 polymer ?
#
loop_
_entity_poly.entity_id
_entity_poly.type
_entity_poly.pdbx_seq_one_letter_code
_entity_poly.pdbx_strand_id
1 'polypeptide(L)'
;MQVFWTIFLFVTLSAFIQAAKRQTNRQTCKCWEGYRVDFSSTGPQCVAINLFHIMPCNMIKSPKCKCTGRVSNILKDRTGTWCTRYRKGQEYMRWPCENVQEWDDFFKKHPDFI
;
A
#
# COMPACT_ATOMS: atom_id res chain seq x y z
N MET A 1 -45.79 -40.41 -9.15
CA MET A 1 -44.74 -40.30 -8.10
C MET A 1 -43.30 -40.21 -8.64
N GLN A 2 -43.02 -40.37 -9.95
CA GLN A 2 -41.64 -40.26 -10.49
C GLN A 2 -41.12 -38.82 -10.68
N VAL A 3 -41.99 -37.81 -10.83
CA VAL A 3 -41.60 -36.43 -11.16
C VAL A 3 -41.02 -35.67 -9.95
N PHE A 4 -41.36 -36.07 -8.72
CA PHE A 4 -40.85 -35.41 -7.51
C PHE A 4 -39.38 -35.75 -7.21
N TRP A 5 -38.89 -36.89 -7.70
CA TRP A 5 -37.53 -37.36 -7.42
C TRP A 5 -36.47 -36.64 -8.29
N THR A 6 -36.84 -36.28 -9.53
CA THR A 6 -35.96 -35.55 -10.45
C THR A 6 -35.78 -34.09 -10.05
N ILE A 7 -36.82 -33.44 -9.51
CA ILE A 7 -36.73 -32.06 -9.02
C ILE A 7 -35.81 -31.96 -7.79
N PHE A 8 -35.88 -32.94 -6.88
CA PHE A 8 -35.00 -32.97 -5.70
C PHE A 8 -33.51 -33.13 -6.09
N LEU A 9 -33.22 -33.99 -7.08
CA LEU A 9 -31.86 -34.16 -7.62
C LEU A 9 -31.32 -32.84 -8.22
N PHE A 10 -32.11 -32.11 -9.00
CA PHE A 10 -31.70 -30.83 -9.59
C PHE A 10 -31.46 -29.73 -8.55
N VAL A 11 -32.28 -29.67 -7.49
CA VAL A 11 -32.09 -28.69 -6.40
C VAL A 11 -30.83 -28.99 -5.60
N THR A 12 -30.53 -30.27 -5.33
CA THR A 12 -29.27 -30.63 -4.65
C THR A 12 -28.02 -30.36 -5.50
N LEU A 13 -28.09 -30.53 -6.82
CA LEU A 13 -26.94 -30.29 -7.70
C LEU A 13 -26.54 -28.81 -7.78
N SER A 14 -27.52 -27.90 -7.73
CA SER A 14 -27.25 -26.45 -7.83
C SER A 14 -26.62 -25.85 -6.56
N ALA A 15 -26.88 -26.43 -5.38
CA ALA A 15 -26.31 -25.99 -4.11
C ALA A 15 -24.79 -26.25 -4.00
N PHE A 16 -24.26 -27.30 -4.65
CA PHE A 16 -22.83 -27.61 -4.63
C PHE A 16 -21.97 -26.64 -5.46
N ILE A 17 -22.55 -26.01 -6.49
CA ILE A 17 -21.79 -25.15 -7.41
C ILE A 17 -21.44 -23.79 -6.78
N GLN A 18 -22.22 -23.31 -5.80
CA GLN A 18 -22.00 -21.99 -5.20
C GLN A 18 -20.87 -21.96 -4.17
N ALA A 19 -20.47 -23.11 -3.60
CA ALA A 19 -19.38 -23.18 -2.61
C ALA A 19 -17.97 -22.97 -3.23
N ALA A 20 -17.82 -23.12 -4.54
CA ALA A 20 -16.51 -23.07 -5.21
C ALA A 20 -16.03 -21.65 -5.61
N LYS A 21 -16.85 -20.61 -5.45
CA LYS A 21 -16.50 -19.24 -5.88
C LYS A 21 -15.87 -18.35 -4.80
N ARG A 22 -15.10 -18.93 -3.87
CA ARG A 22 -14.11 -18.16 -3.09
C ARG A 22 -12.73 -18.33 -3.70
N GLN A 23 -12.59 -17.87 -4.94
CA GLN A 23 -11.27 -17.60 -5.52
C GLN A 23 -10.72 -16.38 -4.78
N THR A 24 -10.18 -16.65 -3.59
CA THR A 24 -9.44 -15.69 -2.80
C THR A 24 -8.27 -15.32 -3.67
N ASN A 25 -8.33 -14.14 -4.27
CA ASN A 25 -7.22 -13.51 -4.95
C ASN A 25 -6.11 -13.41 -3.90
N ARG A 26 -5.27 -14.46 -3.77
CA ARG A 26 -4.10 -14.51 -2.91
C ARG A 26 -3.11 -13.54 -3.54
N GLN A 27 -3.36 -12.24 -3.39
CA GLN A 27 -2.38 -11.23 -3.67
C GLN A 27 -1.19 -11.56 -2.76
N THR A 28 -0.10 -11.97 -3.38
CA THR A 28 1.16 -12.23 -2.67
C THR A 28 1.54 -10.90 -2.01
N CYS A 29 1.66 -10.89 -0.67
CA CYS A 29 2.08 -9.70 0.04
C CYS A 29 3.54 -9.42 -0.32
N LYS A 30 3.79 -8.32 -1.05
CA LYS A 30 5.13 -7.85 -1.37
C LYS A 30 5.45 -6.64 -0.51
N CYS A 31 6.59 -6.72 0.17
CA CYS A 31 7.11 -5.64 0.99
C CYS A 31 8.28 -4.95 0.29
N TRP A 32 8.56 -3.71 0.70
CA TRP A 32 9.78 -3.03 0.25
C TRP A 32 11.03 -3.70 0.83
N GLU A 33 12.17 -3.40 0.23
CA GLU A 33 13.47 -3.76 0.80
C GLU A 33 13.63 -3.21 2.23
N GLY A 34 14.15 -4.03 3.13
CA GLY A 34 14.27 -3.70 4.56
C GLY A 34 12.99 -3.95 5.37
N TYR A 35 11.95 -4.50 4.75
CA TYR A 35 10.70 -4.93 5.41
C TYR A 35 10.50 -6.43 5.22
N ARG A 36 9.86 -7.06 6.21
CA ARG A 36 9.42 -8.45 6.13
C ARG A 36 7.90 -8.54 6.26
N VAL A 37 7.32 -9.57 5.66
CA VAL A 37 5.90 -9.88 5.83
C VAL A 37 5.69 -10.38 7.26
N ASP A 38 4.70 -9.80 7.93
CA ASP A 38 4.21 -10.21 9.24
C ASP A 38 2.74 -10.59 9.12
N PHE A 39 2.35 -11.72 9.71
CA PHE A 39 0.99 -12.23 9.68
C PHE A 39 0.39 -12.07 11.08
N SER A 40 -0.16 -10.88 11.34
CA SER A 40 -0.83 -10.58 12.59
C SER A 40 -2.33 -10.88 12.51
N SER A 41 -3.04 -10.73 13.63
CA SER A 41 -4.49 -10.92 13.71
C SER A 41 -5.29 -9.99 12.78
N THR A 42 -4.70 -8.86 12.37
CA THR A 42 -5.33 -7.89 11.46
C THR A 42 -5.12 -8.19 9.98
N GLY A 43 -4.31 -9.22 9.65
CA GLY A 43 -3.97 -9.59 8.28
C GLY A 43 -2.48 -9.39 7.96
N PRO A 44 -2.06 -9.68 6.72
CA PRO A 44 -0.68 -9.54 6.31
C PRO A 44 -0.28 -8.07 6.23
N GLN A 45 0.88 -7.73 6.78
CA GLN A 45 1.45 -6.38 6.81
C GLN A 45 2.96 -6.45 6.62
N CYS A 46 3.58 -5.32 6.29
CA CYS A 46 5.02 -5.20 6.11
C CYS A 46 5.64 -4.45 7.29
N VAL A 47 6.50 -5.13 8.05
CA VAL A 47 7.17 -4.57 9.24
C VAL A 47 8.65 -4.34 8.94
N ALA A 48 9.17 -3.16 9.26
CA ALA A 48 10.57 -2.83 9.07
C ALA A 48 11.47 -3.71 9.96
N ILE A 49 12.59 -4.17 9.41
CA ILE A 49 13.49 -5.11 10.10
C ILE A 49 14.27 -4.41 11.23
N ASN A 50 14.69 -3.17 11.01
CA ASN A 50 15.56 -2.41 11.92
C ASN A 50 14.91 -1.11 12.46
N LEU A 51 13.61 -0.90 12.20
CA LEU A 51 12.89 0.32 12.57
C LEU A 51 11.49 -0.05 13.09
N PHE A 52 10.91 0.79 13.95
CA PHE A 52 9.52 0.64 14.39
C PHE A 52 8.56 1.27 13.38
N HIS A 53 8.45 0.65 12.19
CA HIS A 53 7.57 1.10 11.13
C HIS A 53 6.80 -0.06 10.50
N ILE A 54 5.50 0.13 10.29
CA ILE A 54 4.58 -0.85 9.72
C ILE A 54 3.87 -0.19 8.54
N MET A 55 3.75 -0.90 7.43
CA MET A 55 3.01 -0.45 6.25
C MET A 55 2.13 -1.56 5.68
N PRO A 56 1.06 -1.22 4.93
CA PRO A 56 0.28 -2.18 4.16
C PRO A 56 1.12 -2.96 3.14
N CYS A 57 0.69 -4.19 2.85
CA CYS A 57 1.25 -4.98 1.74
C CYS A 57 1.06 -4.27 0.40
N ASN A 58 1.97 -4.53 -0.55
CA ASN A 58 1.87 -4.04 -1.93
C ASN A 58 1.79 -2.51 -2.04
N MET A 59 2.29 -1.80 -1.03
CA MET A 59 2.33 -0.34 -1.04
C MET A 59 3.22 0.15 -2.19
N ILE A 60 2.74 1.15 -2.93
CA ILE A 60 3.47 1.75 -4.05
C ILE A 60 4.66 2.55 -3.50
N LYS A 61 5.85 2.28 -4.04
CA LYS A 61 7.09 2.94 -3.61
C LYS A 61 7.20 4.33 -4.25
N SER A 62 7.01 5.38 -3.45
CA SER A 62 7.22 6.76 -3.90
C SER A 62 8.70 7.05 -4.16
N PRO A 63 9.03 8.03 -5.03
CA PRO A 63 10.39 8.54 -5.15
C PRO A 63 10.92 9.03 -3.80
N LYS A 64 12.24 8.94 -3.60
CA LYS A 64 12.90 9.58 -2.45
C LYS A 64 13.10 11.06 -2.78
N CYS A 65 12.69 11.96 -1.89
CA CYS A 65 12.90 13.39 -2.07
C CYS A 65 14.41 13.70 -2.14
N LYS A 66 14.83 14.40 -3.20
CA LYS A 66 16.20 14.92 -3.33
C LYS A 66 16.22 16.38 -2.88
N CYS A 67 17.21 16.72 -2.06
CA CYS A 67 17.36 18.02 -1.47
C CYS A 67 18.85 18.36 -1.39
N THR A 68 19.24 19.54 -1.86
CA THR A 68 20.59 20.09 -1.70
C THR A 68 20.69 20.91 -0.41
N GLY A 69 21.93 21.13 0.05
CA GLY A 69 22.21 21.90 1.25
C GLY A 69 22.07 21.13 2.57
N ARG A 70 22.01 21.86 3.68
CA ARG A 70 21.94 21.29 5.04
C ARG A 70 20.50 20.98 5.43
N VAL A 71 19.98 19.88 4.89
CA VAL A 71 18.63 19.38 5.16
C VAL A 71 18.59 18.73 6.54
N SER A 72 17.52 18.98 7.29
CA SER A 72 17.29 18.35 8.58
C SER A 72 16.28 17.22 8.49
N ASN A 73 15.22 17.38 7.67
CA ASN A 73 14.17 16.39 7.56
C ASN A 73 13.38 16.54 6.25
N ILE A 74 12.65 15.48 5.88
CA ILE A 74 11.65 15.48 4.80
C ILE A 74 10.26 15.53 5.44
N LEU A 75 9.51 16.58 5.14
CA LEU A 75 8.14 16.74 5.61
C LEU A 75 7.17 16.34 4.49
N LYS A 76 6.16 15.55 4.82
CA LYS A 76 5.04 15.23 3.91
C LYS A 76 3.76 15.81 4.49
N ASP A 77 3.05 16.61 3.71
CA ASP A 77 1.73 17.14 4.04
C ASP A 77 0.78 17.01 2.83
N ARG A 78 -0.45 17.51 2.99
CA ARG A 78 -1.48 17.45 1.93
C ARG A 78 -1.10 18.23 0.67
N THR A 79 -0.15 19.15 0.77
CA THR A 79 0.28 20.02 -0.34
C THR A 79 1.51 19.48 -1.06
N GLY A 80 2.21 18.51 -0.48
CA GLY A 80 3.31 17.82 -1.15
C GLY A 80 4.36 17.24 -0.21
N THR A 81 5.52 16.95 -0.80
CA THR A 81 6.73 16.52 -0.06
C THR A 81 7.76 17.64 -0.12
N TRP A 82 8.32 17.99 1.04
CA TRP A 82 9.16 19.16 1.24
C TRP A 82 10.49 18.81 1.90
N CYS A 83 11.55 19.47 1.44
CA CYS A 83 12.81 19.56 2.15
C CYS A 83 12.66 20.60 3.26
N THR A 84 13.05 20.25 4.49
CA THR A 84 12.96 21.17 5.64
C THR A 84 14.29 21.27 6.37
N ARG A 85 14.55 22.47 6.89
CA ARG A 85 15.68 22.76 7.76
C ARG A 85 15.17 23.34 9.07
N TYR A 86 15.60 22.75 10.17
CA TYR A 86 15.25 23.22 11.52
C TYR A 86 16.42 23.93 12.17
N ARG A 87 16.14 24.97 12.96
CA ARG A 87 17.12 25.66 13.80
C ARG A 87 16.49 25.89 15.17
N LYS A 88 17.13 25.38 16.23
CA LYS A 88 16.63 25.47 17.62
C LYS A 88 15.18 24.93 17.76
N GLY A 89 14.86 23.83 17.10
CA GLY A 89 13.55 23.19 17.17
C GLY A 89 12.45 23.85 16.33
N GLN A 90 12.72 24.98 15.66
CA GLN A 90 11.76 25.65 14.79
C GLN A 90 12.11 25.44 13.32
N GLU A 91 11.08 25.35 12.48
CA GLU A 91 11.25 25.28 11.02
C GLU A 91 11.85 26.61 10.54
N TYR A 92 13.09 26.55 10.06
CA TYR A 92 13.82 27.72 9.57
C TYR A 92 13.58 27.94 8.08
N MET A 93 13.47 26.84 7.31
CA MET A 93 13.26 26.89 5.87
C MET A 93 12.54 25.62 5.40
N ARG A 94 11.65 25.80 4.43
CA ARG A 94 10.96 24.75 3.69
C ARG A 94 11.04 25.06 2.19
N TRP A 95 11.35 24.05 1.39
CA TRP A 95 11.40 24.17 -0.07
C TRP A 95 11.02 22.83 -0.71
N PRO A 96 10.56 22.82 -1.98
CA PRO A 96 10.11 21.59 -2.64
C PRO A 96 11.26 20.62 -2.90
N CYS A 97 10.94 19.34 -3.07
CA CYS A 97 11.89 18.35 -3.57
C CYS A 97 12.45 18.77 -4.94
N GLU A 98 13.76 18.60 -5.12
CA GLU A 98 14.45 19.02 -6.34
C GLU A 98 14.29 18.03 -7.49
N ASN A 99 13.95 16.77 -7.19
CA ASN A 99 13.64 15.75 -8.19
C ASN A 99 12.19 15.86 -8.72
N VAL A 100 11.79 17.07 -9.12
CA VAL A 100 10.42 17.37 -9.58
C VAL A 100 9.99 16.42 -10.70
N GLN A 101 10.86 16.17 -11.68
CA GLN A 101 10.55 15.29 -12.80
C GLN A 101 10.20 13.84 -12.36
N GLU A 102 10.92 13.28 -11.38
CA GLU A 102 10.64 11.93 -10.88
C GLU A 102 9.29 11.86 -10.18
N TRP A 103 8.91 12.93 -9.48
CA TRP A 103 7.62 13.06 -8.82
C TRP A 103 6.49 13.25 -9.84
N ASP A 104 6.68 14.09 -10.85
CA ASP A 104 5.69 14.31 -11.90
C ASP A 104 5.40 13.00 -12.66
N ASP A 105 6.44 12.24 -13.00
CA ASP A 105 6.29 10.96 -13.67
C ASP A 105 5.64 9.90 -12.77
N PHE A 106 5.85 9.99 -11.46
CA PHE A 106 5.19 9.13 -10.49
C PHE A 106 3.69 9.45 -10.38
N PHE A 107 3.31 10.73 -10.25
CA PHE A 107 1.91 11.13 -10.14
C PHE A 107 1.13 10.88 -11.44
N LYS A 108 1.78 11.00 -12.61
CA LYS A 108 1.18 10.59 -13.89
C LYS A 108 0.81 9.11 -13.92
N LYS A 109 1.62 8.24 -13.30
CA LYS A 109 1.36 6.79 -13.23
C LYS A 109 0.41 6.41 -12.10
N HIS A 110 0.32 7.24 -11.06
CA HIS A 110 -0.44 7.00 -9.83
C HIS A 110 -1.24 8.24 -9.44
N PRO A 111 -2.29 8.59 -10.20
CA PRO A 111 -3.06 9.81 -9.95
C PRO A 111 -3.79 9.82 -8.59
N ASP A 112 -4.12 8.64 -8.06
CA ASP A 112 -4.85 8.47 -6.80
C ASP A 112 -3.93 8.40 -5.56
N PHE A 113 -2.66 8.78 -5.67
CA PHE A 113 -1.69 8.68 -4.56
C PHE A 113 -1.81 9.81 -3.51
N ILE A 114 -2.59 10.87 -3.78
CA ILE A 114 -2.71 12.08 -2.95
C ILE A 114 -4.01 12.09 -2.15
#